data_AF-A0A0D0UY04-F1
#
_entry.id   AF-A0A0D0UY04-F1
#
_cell.length_a   1.000
_cell.length_b   1.000
_cell.length_c   1.000
_cell.angle_alpha   90.00
_cell.angle_beta   90.00
_cell.angle_gamma   90.00
#
_symmetry.space_group_name_H-M   'P 1'
#
loop_
_entity.id
_entity.type
_entity.pdbx_description
1 polymer ?
#
loop_
_entity_poly.entity_id
_entity_poly.type
_entity_poly.pdbx_seq_one_letter_code
_entity_poly.pdbx_strand_id
1 'polypeptide(L)'
;MALGPIHCGSFLLLSAAVLLLVATISAPVIHNISFLDITTGSSKATFGVFGYCSNIIGSDTCSERQIGYNIADVTGNLTDYTYVNNSLENVTKAFILHPIACGIAFLSFLIALCSDHLGFLFAAFVALLAFLVSLVVMIIDFVVFGLVKHEVNVHTTASADFSAAIWLVLAATIILFFSTFVVCFSCCTNRRRVRDREYQAAPMRQGRWWHRA
;
A
#
# COMPACT_ATOMS: atom_id res chain seq x y z
N MET A 1 16.43 6.36 28.82
CA MET A 1 16.44 6.54 27.35
C MET A 1 15.10 6.01 26.87
N ALA A 2 14.04 6.83 26.95
CA ALA A 2 12.72 6.37 26.57
C ALA A 2 12.74 6.16 25.05
N LEU A 3 12.51 4.92 24.59
CA LEU A 3 12.20 4.67 23.18
C LEU A 3 11.03 5.58 22.83
N GLY A 4 11.32 6.66 22.10
CA GLY A 4 10.31 7.65 21.76
C GLY A 4 9.24 7.08 20.82
N PRO A 5 8.09 7.76 20.69
CA PRO A 5 7.02 7.42 19.73
C PRO A 5 7.49 7.20 18.28
N ILE A 6 8.66 7.75 17.93
CA ILE A 6 9.27 7.75 16.61
C ILE A 6 9.73 6.32 16.21
N HIS A 7 10.20 5.51 17.16
CA HIS A 7 10.60 4.13 16.86
C HIS A 7 9.37 3.24 16.55
N CYS A 8 8.25 3.46 17.23
CA CYS A 8 7.00 2.76 16.95
C CYS A 8 6.47 3.09 15.56
N GLY A 9 6.48 4.38 15.16
CA GLY A 9 6.10 4.79 13.81
C GLY A 9 6.99 4.19 12.72
N SER A 10 8.30 4.17 12.95
CA SER A 10 9.27 3.59 12.00
C SER A 10 9.05 2.09 11.78
N PHE A 11 8.77 1.33 12.85
CA PHE A 11 8.46 -0.09 12.75
C PHE A 11 7.17 -0.34 11.93
N LEU A 12 6.13 0.46 12.16
CA LEU A 12 4.88 0.38 11.40
C LEU A 12 5.10 0.69 9.91
N LEU A 13 5.89 1.73 9.58
CA LEU A 13 6.25 2.03 8.18
C LEU A 13 6.99 0.87 7.51
N LEU A 14 7.95 0.26 8.20
CA LEU A 14 8.68 -0.90 7.67
C LEU A 14 7.75 -2.08 7.44
N SER A 15 6.89 -2.40 8.41
CA SER A 15 5.95 -3.52 8.26
C SER A 15 5.00 -3.33 7.07
N ALA A 16 4.49 -2.10 6.87
CA ALA A 16 3.65 -1.80 5.72
C ALA A 16 4.42 -1.83 4.39
N ALA A 17 5.66 -1.32 4.36
CA ALA A 17 6.51 -1.40 3.18
C ALA A 17 6.80 -2.86 2.79
N VAL A 18 7.04 -3.74 3.77
CA VAL A 18 7.21 -5.18 3.52
C VAL A 18 5.93 -5.82 2.99
N LEU A 19 4.76 -5.50 3.55
CA LEU A 19 3.49 -6.02 3.05
C LEU A 19 3.18 -5.56 1.61
N LEU A 20 3.43 -4.28 1.29
CA LEU A 20 3.28 -3.76 -0.07
C LEU A 20 4.29 -4.41 -1.02
N LEU A 21 5.53 -4.60 -0.59
CA LEU A 21 6.55 -5.31 -1.36
C LEU A 21 6.10 -6.74 -1.64
N VAL A 22 5.63 -7.47 -0.63
CA VAL A 22 5.08 -8.82 -0.82
C VAL A 22 3.93 -8.78 -1.81
N ALA A 23 2.97 -7.85 -1.69
CA ALA A 23 1.88 -7.70 -2.65
C ALA A 23 2.36 -7.47 -4.10
N THR A 24 3.44 -6.71 -4.31
CA THR A 24 4.05 -6.53 -5.64
C THR A 24 4.74 -7.79 -6.16
N ILE A 25 5.34 -8.60 -5.28
CA ILE A 25 6.07 -9.83 -5.64
C ILE A 25 5.15 -11.05 -5.72
N SER A 26 3.96 -11.01 -5.12
CA SER A 26 2.98 -12.11 -5.17
C SER A 26 2.62 -12.50 -6.61
N ALA A 27 2.64 -11.53 -7.53
CA ALA A 27 2.02 -11.72 -8.83
C ALA A 27 2.73 -12.64 -9.84
N PRO A 28 4.03 -12.98 -9.68
CA PRO A 28 4.60 -14.01 -10.55
C PRO A 28 5.54 -15.00 -9.83
N VAL A 29 5.47 -15.12 -8.51
CA VAL A 29 6.39 -16.00 -7.75
C VAL A 29 5.64 -17.04 -6.91
N ILE A 30 4.43 -16.74 -6.44
CA ILE A 30 3.82 -17.55 -5.38
C ILE A 30 2.40 -17.95 -5.76
N HIS A 31 2.25 -19.20 -6.21
CA HIS A 31 1.00 -19.87 -6.59
C HIS A 31 -0.07 -19.91 -5.48
N ASN A 32 0.27 -19.49 -4.24
CA ASN A 32 -0.61 -19.52 -3.07
C ASN A 32 -1.14 -18.14 -2.63
N ILE A 33 -0.71 -17.04 -3.25
CA ILE A 33 -1.15 -15.67 -2.93
C ILE A 33 -1.58 -14.95 -4.21
N SER A 34 -2.74 -15.36 -4.70
CA SER A 34 -3.43 -14.75 -5.83
C SER A 34 -4.32 -13.59 -5.38
N PHE A 35 -4.72 -12.74 -6.34
CA PHE A 35 -5.74 -11.72 -6.11
C PHE A 35 -7.14 -12.27 -6.35
N LEU A 36 -7.28 -13.08 -7.39
CA LEU A 36 -8.55 -13.68 -7.79
C LEU A 36 -8.30 -15.11 -8.27
N ASP A 37 -9.08 -16.04 -7.74
CA ASP A 37 -9.09 -17.43 -8.20
C ASP A 37 -10.43 -17.71 -8.89
N ILE A 38 -10.36 -18.19 -10.12
CA ILE A 38 -11.51 -18.62 -10.90
C ILE A 38 -11.45 -20.14 -11.02
N THR A 39 -12.54 -20.80 -10.64
CA THR A 39 -12.65 -22.26 -10.73
C THR A 39 -13.80 -22.66 -11.64
N THR A 40 -13.47 -23.46 -12.67
CA THR A 40 -14.42 -24.00 -13.64
C THR A 40 -14.23 -25.51 -13.70
N GLY A 41 -15.00 -26.26 -12.90
CA GLY A 41 -14.92 -27.72 -12.85
C GLY A 41 -13.52 -28.23 -12.45
N SER A 42 -12.81 -28.86 -13.38
CA SER A 42 -11.45 -29.40 -13.20
C SER A 42 -10.31 -28.42 -13.52
N SER A 43 -10.63 -27.20 -13.98
CA SER A 43 -9.66 -26.18 -14.36
C SER A 43 -9.67 -25.04 -13.35
N LYS A 44 -8.48 -24.57 -12.94
CA LYS A 44 -8.30 -23.45 -12.02
C LYS A 44 -7.45 -22.37 -12.68
N ALA A 45 -7.88 -21.12 -12.64
CA ALA A 45 -7.10 -19.99 -13.12
C ALA A 45 -6.87 -19.01 -11.97
N THR A 46 -5.62 -18.67 -11.74
CA THR A 46 -5.19 -17.77 -10.67
C THR A 46 -4.65 -16.48 -11.30
N PHE A 47 -5.23 -15.35 -10.94
CA PHE A 47 -4.84 -14.03 -11.46
C PHE A 47 -4.03 -13.25 -10.42
N GLY A 48 -2.95 -12.62 -10.88
CA GLY A 48 -2.10 -11.72 -10.11
C GLY A 48 -1.90 -10.37 -10.80
N VAL A 49 -1.20 -9.44 -10.16
CA VAL A 49 -0.98 -8.07 -10.66
C VAL A 49 -0.13 -7.98 -11.96
N PHE A 50 0.80 -8.91 -12.17
CA PHE A 50 1.80 -8.93 -13.26
C PHE A 50 1.67 -10.15 -14.19
N GLY A 51 0.65 -10.97 -14.01
CA GLY A 51 0.42 -12.16 -14.83
C GLY A 51 -0.70 -13.04 -14.29
N TYR A 52 -0.90 -14.17 -14.97
CA TYR A 52 -1.88 -15.18 -14.61
C TYR A 52 -1.25 -16.57 -14.80
N CYS A 53 -1.76 -17.53 -14.05
CA CYS A 53 -1.48 -18.96 -14.26
C CYS A 53 -2.79 -19.69 -14.45
N SER A 54 -2.81 -20.63 -15.39
CA SER A 54 -3.91 -21.56 -15.58
C SER A 54 -3.42 -22.98 -15.34
N ASN A 55 -4.14 -23.70 -14.48
CA ASN A 55 -4.03 -25.13 -14.30
C ASN A 55 -5.18 -25.78 -15.06
N ILE A 56 -4.88 -26.33 -16.24
CA ILE A 56 -5.82 -27.07 -17.06
C ILE A 56 -5.34 -28.52 -17.05
N ILE A 57 -6.02 -29.39 -16.30
CA ILE A 57 -5.82 -30.86 -16.32
C ILE A 57 -4.34 -31.25 -16.16
N GLY A 58 -3.70 -30.81 -15.07
CA GLY A 58 -2.38 -31.30 -14.65
C GLY A 58 -1.16 -30.63 -15.30
N SER A 59 -1.35 -29.69 -16.22
CA SER A 59 -0.28 -28.77 -16.66
C SER A 59 -0.50 -27.37 -16.10
N ASP A 60 0.43 -26.91 -15.27
CA ASP A 60 0.52 -25.51 -14.82
C ASP A 60 1.22 -24.69 -15.91
N THR A 61 0.46 -23.87 -16.62
CA THR A 61 1.00 -22.89 -17.57
C THR A 61 0.84 -21.48 -17.00
N CYS A 62 1.97 -20.80 -16.81
CA CYS A 62 2.01 -19.42 -16.33
C CYS A 62 2.46 -18.49 -17.46
N SER A 63 1.81 -17.34 -17.57
CA SER A 63 2.24 -16.28 -18.49
C SER A 63 3.52 -15.61 -18.00
N GLU A 64 4.33 -15.11 -18.93
CA GLU A 64 5.48 -14.27 -18.58
C GLU A 64 5.03 -12.96 -17.90
N ARG A 65 5.92 -12.42 -17.06
CA ARG A 65 5.70 -11.16 -16.33
C ARG A 65 5.51 -10.01 -17.32
N GLN A 66 4.28 -9.59 -17.52
CA GLN A 66 3.95 -8.49 -18.42
C GLN A 66 2.95 -7.54 -17.76
N ILE A 67 3.21 -6.25 -17.93
CA ILE A 67 2.32 -5.18 -17.48
C ILE A 67 1.34 -4.90 -18.62
N GLY A 68 0.05 -4.82 -18.31
CA GLY A 68 -0.97 -4.54 -19.33
C GLY A 68 -1.49 -5.76 -20.07
N TYR A 69 -1.42 -6.96 -19.47
CA TYR A 69 -2.12 -8.11 -20.05
C TYR A 69 -3.63 -7.90 -19.94
N ASN A 70 -4.35 -8.26 -21.00
CA ASN A 70 -5.80 -8.14 -21.03
C ASN A 70 -6.43 -9.25 -20.19
N ILE A 71 -6.80 -8.92 -18.95
CA ILE A 71 -7.48 -9.83 -18.01
C ILE A 71 -8.75 -10.40 -18.65
N ALA A 72 -9.38 -9.64 -19.54
CA ALA A 72 -10.61 -10.05 -20.21
C ALA A 72 -10.40 -10.99 -21.40
N ASP A 73 -9.26 -10.93 -22.09
CA ASP A 73 -8.92 -11.94 -23.10
C ASP A 73 -8.63 -13.29 -22.43
N VAL A 74 -7.97 -13.26 -21.28
CA VAL A 74 -7.67 -14.48 -20.50
C VAL A 74 -8.93 -15.07 -19.93
N THR A 75 -9.79 -14.24 -19.32
CA THR A 75 -11.07 -14.68 -18.78
C THR A 75 -11.98 -15.17 -19.91
N GLY A 76 -12.02 -14.47 -21.04
CA GLY A 76 -12.81 -14.86 -22.21
C GLY A 76 -12.36 -16.16 -22.87
N ASN A 77 -11.06 -16.46 -22.88
CA ASN A 77 -10.56 -17.76 -23.35
C ASN A 77 -10.91 -18.91 -22.39
N LEU A 78 -11.18 -18.62 -21.12
CA LEU A 78 -11.53 -19.61 -20.09
C LEU A 78 -13.05 -19.79 -19.93
N THR A 79 -13.83 -18.75 -20.21
CA THR A 79 -15.29 -18.73 -20.02
C THR A 79 -16.09 -18.54 -21.31
N ASP A 80 -15.43 -18.55 -22.48
CA ASP A 80 -15.99 -18.37 -23.83
C ASP A 80 -16.69 -16.99 -24.04
N TYR A 81 -16.45 -16.04 -23.13
CA TYR A 81 -17.00 -14.68 -23.16
C TYR A 81 -15.89 -13.63 -23.06
N THR A 82 -15.50 -13.05 -24.19
CA THR A 82 -14.54 -11.94 -24.24
C THR A 82 -15.18 -10.63 -23.78
N TYR A 83 -14.83 -10.21 -22.57
CA TYR A 83 -15.28 -8.93 -22.00
C TYR A 83 -14.38 -7.78 -22.47
N VAL A 84 -14.60 -7.25 -23.67
CA VAL A 84 -13.73 -6.19 -24.21
C VAL A 84 -14.08 -4.85 -23.56
N ASN A 85 -13.43 -4.49 -22.46
CA ASN A 85 -13.45 -3.11 -21.96
C ASN A 85 -12.05 -2.49 -22.03
N ASN A 86 -11.88 -1.51 -22.93
CA ASN A 86 -10.67 -0.68 -23.02
C ASN A 86 -10.27 -0.02 -21.68
N SER A 87 -11.18 0.01 -20.70
CA SER A 87 -10.90 0.47 -19.35
C SER A 87 -9.96 -0.46 -18.58
N LEU A 88 -10.01 -1.79 -18.73
CA LEU A 88 -9.16 -2.70 -17.95
C LEU A 88 -7.68 -2.59 -18.35
N GLU A 89 -7.37 -2.45 -19.65
CA GLU A 89 -6.00 -2.28 -20.14
C GLU A 89 -5.35 -1.01 -19.56
N ASN A 90 -6.10 0.10 -19.54
CA ASN A 90 -5.65 1.35 -18.94
C ASN A 90 -5.50 1.25 -17.43
N VAL A 91 -6.35 0.47 -16.76
CA VAL A 91 -6.29 0.28 -15.32
C VAL A 91 -5.12 -0.64 -14.92
N THR A 92 -4.75 -1.64 -15.71
CA THR A 92 -3.54 -2.43 -15.46
C THR A 92 -2.25 -1.60 -15.51
N LYS A 93 -2.21 -0.48 -16.25
CA LYS A 93 -1.09 0.48 -16.18
C LYS A 93 -1.02 1.20 -14.84
N ALA A 94 -2.15 1.39 -14.16
CA ALA A 94 -2.19 1.99 -12.82
C ALA A 94 -1.57 1.08 -11.76
N PHE A 95 -1.36 -0.21 -12.03
CA PHE A 95 -0.67 -1.10 -11.09
C PHE A 95 0.81 -0.74 -10.89
N ILE A 96 1.43 0.05 -11.78
CA ILE A 96 2.78 0.58 -11.55
C ILE A 96 2.87 1.53 -10.35
N LEU A 97 1.72 2.01 -9.88
CA LEU A 97 1.63 2.85 -8.69
C LEU A 97 1.93 2.06 -7.40
N HIS A 98 1.79 0.73 -7.41
CA HIS A 98 2.14 -0.13 -6.27
C HIS A 98 3.64 -0.08 -5.89
N PRO A 99 4.60 -0.37 -6.80
CA PRO A 99 6.02 -0.27 -6.48
C PRO A 99 6.43 1.17 -6.15
N ILE A 100 5.77 2.18 -6.73
CA ILE A 100 5.99 3.58 -6.37
C ILE A 100 5.56 3.82 -4.91
N ALA A 101 4.37 3.36 -4.50
CA ALA A 101 3.90 3.46 -3.12
C ALA A 101 4.86 2.77 -2.14
N CYS A 102 5.33 1.57 -2.50
CA CYS A 102 6.33 0.83 -1.72
C CYS A 102 7.64 1.62 -1.58
N GLY A 103 8.12 2.23 -2.66
CA GLY A 103 9.34 3.05 -2.66
C GLY A 103 9.21 4.28 -1.77
N ILE A 104 8.07 4.99 -1.83
CA ILE A 104 7.82 6.16 -0.98
C ILE A 104 7.69 5.75 0.50
N ALA A 105 7.04 4.62 0.79
CA ALA A 105 6.93 4.09 2.16
C ALA A 105 8.30 3.70 2.72
N PHE A 106 9.15 3.03 1.92
CA PHE A 106 10.51 2.68 2.31
C PHE A 106 11.40 3.91 2.49
N LEU A 107 11.27 4.91 1.63
CA LEU A 107 11.98 6.18 1.77
C LEU A 107 11.55 6.92 3.05
N SER A 108 10.25 6.93 3.37
CA SER A 108 9.74 7.47 4.62
C SER A 108 10.38 6.81 5.84
N PHE A 109 10.52 5.49 5.81
CA PHE A 109 11.20 4.72 6.85
C PHE A 109 12.68 5.10 7.02
N LEU A 110 13.43 5.25 5.91
CA LEU A 110 14.83 5.68 5.97
C LEU A 110 14.98 7.09 6.56
N ILE A 111 14.09 8.01 6.19
CA ILE A 111 14.10 9.37 6.75
C ILE A 111 13.76 9.34 8.25
N ALA A 112 12.83 8.49 8.68
CA ALA A 112 12.47 8.33 10.08
C ALA A 112 13.64 7.76 10.92
N LEU A 113 14.45 6.86 10.36
CA LEU A 113 15.68 6.36 10.97
C LEU A 113 16.77 7.44 11.09
N CYS A 114 16.91 8.29 10.07
CA CYS A 114 17.93 9.35 10.03
C CYS A 114 17.47 10.67 10.68
N SER A 115 16.35 10.66 11.42
CA SER A 115 15.64 11.87 11.87
C SER A 115 16.39 12.71 12.91
N ASP A 116 17.59 12.32 13.34
CA ASP A 116 18.43 13.09 14.24
C ASP A 116 18.92 14.43 13.62
N HIS A 117 18.93 14.57 12.28
CA HIS A 117 19.56 15.71 11.61
C HIS A 117 18.71 16.52 10.61
N LEU A 118 17.70 15.95 9.92
CA LEU A 118 17.21 16.55 8.64
C LEU A 118 15.70 16.80 8.49
N GLY A 119 14.88 16.61 9.53
CA GLY A 119 13.55 17.26 9.57
C GLY A 119 12.35 16.32 9.67
N PHE A 120 11.77 16.28 10.86
CA PHE A 120 10.51 15.61 11.20
C PHE A 120 9.32 16.02 10.31
N LEU A 121 9.34 17.24 9.75
CA LEU A 121 8.28 17.73 8.86
C LEU A 121 8.31 17.02 7.51
N PHE A 122 9.51 16.79 6.96
CA PHE A 122 9.67 16.07 5.70
C PHE A 122 9.27 14.60 5.86
N ALA A 123 9.65 13.96 6.96
CA ALA A 123 9.24 12.58 7.27
C ALA A 123 7.71 12.43 7.32
N ALA A 124 7.01 13.34 8.01
CA ALA A 124 5.55 13.35 8.11
C ALA A 124 4.88 13.57 6.74
N PHE A 125 5.43 14.46 5.92
CA PHE A 125 4.90 14.73 4.58
C PHE A 125 5.07 13.52 3.64
N VAL A 126 6.24 12.89 3.64
CA VAL A 126 6.50 11.68 2.82
C VAL A 126 5.64 10.50 3.31
N ALA A 127 5.45 10.33 4.62
CA ALA A 127 4.57 9.31 5.16
C ALA A 127 3.11 9.53 4.70
N LEU A 128 2.63 10.78 4.75
CA LEU A 128 1.28 11.14 4.30
C LEU A 128 1.11 10.87 2.80
N LEU A 129 2.12 11.21 1.97
CA LEU A 129 2.10 10.89 0.55
C LEU A 129 2.07 9.37 0.31
N ALA A 130 2.88 8.58 1.02
CA ALA A 130 2.86 7.13 0.91
C ALA A 130 1.45 6.56 1.20
N PHE A 131 0.80 7.07 2.26
CA PHE A 131 -0.56 6.67 2.61
C PHE A 131 -1.58 7.05 1.52
N LEU A 132 -1.54 8.28 0.98
CA LEU A 132 -2.48 8.69 -0.06
C LEU A 132 -2.32 7.86 -1.34
N VAL A 133 -1.07 7.61 -1.77
CA VAL A 133 -0.81 6.78 -2.95
C VAL A 133 -1.28 5.34 -2.70
N SER A 134 -0.97 4.76 -1.54
CA SER A 134 -1.43 3.41 -1.20
C SER A 134 -2.95 3.30 -1.09
N LEU A 135 -3.64 4.36 -0.64
CA LEU A 135 -5.10 4.41 -0.58
C LEU A 135 -5.70 4.42 -1.99
N VAL A 136 -5.15 5.22 -2.90
CA VAL A 136 -5.59 5.23 -4.31
C VAL A 136 -5.40 3.86 -4.96
N VAL A 137 -4.24 3.25 -4.73
CA VAL A 137 -3.93 1.88 -5.19
C VAL A 137 -4.99 0.88 -4.71
N MET A 138 -5.26 0.84 -3.41
CA MET A 138 -6.24 -0.07 -2.82
C MET A 138 -7.65 0.13 -3.40
N ILE A 139 -8.07 1.38 -3.66
CA ILE A 139 -9.36 1.65 -4.31
C ILE A 139 -9.40 1.05 -5.71
N ILE A 140 -8.34 1.26 -6.50
CA ILE A 140 -8.25 0.73 -7.86
C ILE A 140 -8.36 -0.79 -7.84
N ASP A 141 -7.64 -1.46 -6.93
CA ASP A 141 -7.69 -2.92 -6.80
C ASP A 141 -9.11 -3.41 -6.49
N PHE A 142 -9.79 -2.81 -5.51
CA PHE A 142 -11.16 -3.20 -5.16
C PHE A 142 -12.14 -3.00 -6.33
N VAL A 143 -12.00 -1.91 -7.10
CA VAL A 143 -12.87 -1.64 -8.25
C VAL A 143 -12.62 -2.65 -9.38
N VAL A 144 -11.36 -2.93 -9.71
CA VAL A 144 -10.99 -3.86 -10.79
C VAL A 144 -11.43 -5.28 -10.47
N PHE A 145 -10.99 -5.81 -9.32
CA PHE A 145 -11.30 -7.18 -8.95
C PHE A 145 -12.78 -7.34 -8.58
N GLY A 146 -13.42 -6.29 -8.05
CA GLY A 146 -14.86 -6.26 -7.84
C GLY A 146 -15.66 -6.34 -9.14
N LEU A 147 -15.26 -5.59 -10.17
CA LEU A 147 -15.88 -5.66 -11.49
C LEU A 147 -15.69 -7.04 -12.12
N VAL A 148 -14.45 -7.55 -12.15
CA VAL A 148 -14.13 -8.88 -12.72
C VAL A 148 -14.94 -9.98 -12.02
N LYS A 149 -15.02 -9.95 -10.68
CA LYS A 149 -15.81 -10.93 -9.92
C LYS A 149 -17.30 -10.86 -10.26
N HIS A 150 -17.86 -9.66 -10.35
CA HIS A 150 -19.27 -9.47 -10.66
C HIS A 150 -19.61 -10.03 -12.05
N GLU A 151 -18.79 -9.70 -13.04
CA GLU A 151 -18.97 -10.14 -14.42
C GLU A 151 -18.86 -11.67 -14.55
N VAL A 152 -17.85 -12.29 -13.92
CA VAL A 152 -17.67 -13.76 -13.97
C VAL A 152 -18.84 -14.50 -13.31
N ASN A 153 -19.32 -14.01 -12.16
CA ASN A 153 -20.39 -14.66 -11.42
C ASN A 153 -21.79 -14.48 -12.06
N VAL A 154 -21.98 -13.43 -12.87
CA VAL A 154 -23.25 -13.16 -13.58
C VAL A 154 -23.30 -13.89 -14.91
N HIS A 155 -22.17 -14.00 -15.62
CA HIS A 155 -22.14 -14.48 -17.01
C HIS A 155 -21.62 -15.90 -17.18
N THR A 156 -21.15 -16.58 -16.12
CA THR A 156 -20.60 -17.93 -16.23
C THR A 156 -21.01 -18.80 -15.04
N THR A 157 -21.00 -20.13 -15.22
CA THR A 157 -21.12 -21.12 -14.13
C THR A 157 -19.84 -21.26 -13.29
N ALA A 158 -18.83 -20.43 -13.56
CA ALA A 158 -17.55 -20.41 -12.87
C ALA A 158 -17.64 -19.55 -11.61
N SER A 159 -17.09 -20.04 -10.50
CA SER A 159 -17.04 -19.28 -9.24
C SER A 159 -15.70 -18.54 -9.15
N ALA A 160 -15.78 -17.21 -8.92
CA ALA A 160 -14.63 -16.34 -8.74
C ALA A 160 -14.57 -15.80 -7.31
N ASP A 161 -13.48 -16.11 -6.59
CA ASP A 161 -13.31 -15.74 -5.19
C ASP A 161 -12.08 -14.86 -4.97
N PHE A 162 -12.22 -13.93 -4.01
CA PHE A 162 -11.13 -13.06 -3.59
C PHE A 162 -10.08 -13.87 -2.82
N SER A 163 -8.83 -13.76 -3.25
CA SER A 163 -7.73 -14.50 -2.65
C SER A 163 -6.86 -13.61 -1.75
N ALA A 164 -5.87 -14.20 -1.08
CA ALA A 164 -5.18 -13.60 0.07
C ALA A 164 -4.48 -12.26 -0.23
N ALA A 165 -4.12 -11.97 -1.48
CA ALA A 165 -3.39 -10.76 -1.82
C ALA A 165 -4.21 -9.46 -1.62
N ILE A 166 -5.52 -9.47 -1.88
CA ILE A 166 -6.39 -8.29 -1.65
C ILE A 166 -6.39 -7.90 -0.16
N TRP A 167 -6.40 -8.91 0.71
CA TRP A 167 -6.39 -8.72 2.17
C TRP A 167 -5.05 -8.20 2.66
N LEU A 168 -3.94 -8.58 2.02
CA LEU A 168 -2.61 -8.05 2.33
C LEU A 168 -2.50 -6.57 1.99
N VAL A 169 -3.01 -6.13 0.83
CA VAL A 169 -3.03 -4.70 0.47
C VAL A 169 -3.90 -3.91 1.44
N LEU A 170 -5.07 -4.43 1.81
CA LEU A 170 -5.94 -3.82 2.82
C LEU A 170 -5.27 -3.73 4.20
N ALA A 171 -4.58 -4.79 4.63
CA ALA A 171 -3.82 -4.75 5.88
C ALA A 171 -2.70 -3.70 5.82
N ALA A 172 -1.98 -3.62 4.71
CA ALA A 172 -0.91 -2.66 4.50
C ALA A 172 -1.41 -1.20 4.55
N THR A 173 -2.55 -0.89 3.90
CA THR A 173 -3.13 0.46 3.94
C THR A 173 -3.56 0.87 5.35
N ILE A 174 -4.14 -0.06 6.12
CA ILE A 174 -4.52 0.20 7.51
C ILE A 174 -3.29 0.47 8.37
N ILE A 175 -2.22 -0.30 8.20
CA ILE A 175 -0.97 -0.08 8.95
C ILE A 175 -0.35 1.27 8.57
N LEU A 176 -0.34 1.64 7.28
CA LEU A 176 0.11 2.98 6.83
C LEU A 176 -0.74 4.11 7.43
N PHE A 177 -2.06 3.92 7.52
CA PHE A 177 -2.95 4.88 8.16
C PHE A 177 -2.52 5.11 9.61
N PHE A 178 -2.44 4.06 10.43
CA PHE A 178 -2.00 4.23 11.82
C PHE A 178 -0.58 4.80 11.93
N SER A 179 0.32 4.38 11.04
CA SER A 179 1.69 4.88 11.02
C SER A 179 1.76 6.39 10.75
N THR A 180 1.03 6.88 9.74
CA THR A 180 0.96 8.32 9.44
C THR A 180 0.38 9.12 10.59
N PHE A 181 -0.66 8.62 11.27
CA PHE A 181 -1.21 9.27 12.46
C PHE A 181 -0.16 9.35 13.58
N VAL A 182 0.56 8.26 13.88
CA VAL A 182 1.61 8.24 14.91
C VAL A 182 2.74 9.22 14.59
N VAL A 183 3.20 9.27 13.33
CA VAL A 183 4.25 10.20 12.89
C VAL A 183 3.77 11.66 12.97
N CYS A 184 2.53 11.94 12.54
CA CYS A 184 1.92 13.26 12.63
C CYS A 184 1.75 13.73 14.08
N PHE A 185 1.25 12.88 14.97
CA PHE A 185 1.12 13.22 16.39
C PHE A 185 2.47 13.45 17.08
N SER A 186 3.48 12.67 16.72
CA SER A 186 4.86 12.83 17.22
C SER A 186 5.45 14.18 16.78
N CYS A 187 5.20 14.59 15.53
CA CYS A 187 5.61 15.90 15.03
C CYS A 187 4.88 17.04 15.77
N CYS A 188 3.56 16.94 15.92
CA CYS A 188 2.74 17.95 16.61
C CYS A 188 3.12 18.12 18.10
N THR A 189 3.37 17.04 18.82
CA THR A 189 3.78 17.09 20.23
C THR A 189 5.20 17.63 20.40
N ASN A 190 6.13 17.27 19.51
CA ASN A 190 7.48 17.84 19.55
C ASN A 190 7.48 19.34 19.26
N ARG A 191 6.69 19.80 18.27
CA ARG A 191 6.54 21.23 17.98
C ARG A 191 5.95 22.02 19.15
N ARG A 192 4.97 21.45 19.86
CA ARG A 192 4.42 22.05 21.09
C ARG A 192 5.51 22.20 22.15
N ARG A 193 6.28 21.14 22.42
CA ARG A 193 7.37 21.18 23.41
C ARG A 193 8.47 22.19 23.08
N VAL A 194 8.84 22.32 21.80
CA VAL A 194 9.82 23.33 21.35
C VAL A 194 9.28 24.74 21.59
N ARG A 195 8.02 25.00 21.21
CA ARG A 195 7.37 26.29 21.46
C ARG A 195 7.25 26.62 22.95
N ASP A 196 6.92 25.64 23.80
CA ASP A 196 6.81 25.84 25.25
C ASP A 196 8.19 26.14 25.89
N ARG A 197 9.26 25.51 25.39
CA ARG A 197 10.64 25.84 25.80
C ARG A 197 11.05 27.25 25.38
N GLU A 198 10.61 27.70 24.20
CA GLU A 198 10.88 29.05 23.71
C GLU A 198 10.15 30.12 24.55
N TYR A 199 8.91 29.86 24.99
CA TYR A 199 8.22 30.71 25.97
C TYR A 199 8.90 30.73 27.35
N GLN A 200 9.46 29.60 27.81
CA GLN A 200 10.20 29.53 29.07
C GLN A 200 11.60 30.16 29.01
N ALA A 201 12.22 30.18 27.82
CA ALA A 201 13.55 30.75 27.60
C ALA A 201 13.54 32.27 27.34
N ALA A 202 12.37 32.88 27.09
CA ALA A 202 12.26 34.34 27.07
C ALA A 202 12.54 34.86 28.50
N PRO A 203 13.65 35.58 28.74
CA PRO A 203 13.94 36.05 30.08
C PRO A 203 12.86 37.05 30.46
N MET A 204 12.12 36.77 31.55
CA MET A 204 11.50 37.83 32.33
C MET A 204 12.62 38.75 32.82
N ARG A 205 12.96 39.75 32.01
CA ARG A 205 13.82 40.87 32.39
C ARG A 205 13.03 41.73 33.37
N GLN A 206 12.81 41.22 34.58
CA GLN A 206 12.36 42.01 35.72
C GLN A 206 13.51 42.96 36.06
N GLY A 207 13.45 44.17 35.49
CA GLY A 207 14.29 45.28 35.88
C GLY A 207 14.05 45.62 37.34
N ARG A 208 14.85 45.04 38.23
CA ARG A 208 14.90 45.40 39.66
C ARG A 208 15.66 46.73 39.77
N TRP A 209 14.94 47.84 39.58
CA TRP A 209 15.50 49.20 39.47
C TRP A 209 15.52 50.00 40.79
N TRP A 210 15.28 49.37 41.94
CA TRP A 210 14.98 50.09 43.19
C TRP A 210 15.87 49.69 44.38
N HIS A 211 17.19 49.60 44.20
CA HIS A 211 18.13 49.54 45.33
C HIS A 211 19.38 50.38 45.04
N ARG A 212 19.27 51.70 45.21
CA ARG A 212 20.34 52.58 45.68
C ARG A 212 19.70 53.67 46.53
N ALA A 213 19.78 53.49 47.85
CA ALA A 213 19.64 54.54 48.85
C ALA A 213 20.94 54.55 49.65
#